data_AF-A0A349JRA0-F1
#
_entry.id   AF-A0A349JRA0-F1
#
_cell.length_a   1.000
_cell.length_b   1.000
_cell.length_c   1.000
_cell.angle_alpha   90.00
_cell.angle_beta   90.00
_cell.angle_gamma   90.00
#
_symmetry.space_group_name_H-M   'P 1'
#
loop_
_entity.id
_entity.type
_entity.pdbx_description
1 polymer ?
#
loop_
_entity_poly.entity_id
_entity_poly.type
_entity_poly.pdbx_seq_one_letter_code
_entity_poly.pdbx_strand_id
1 'polypeptide(L)'
;MGLRTNPDRILDNIDRQRIREEEAQAGQDRQAVGRELETEIPAVDATTPERMKRIFAIVKRSYAKAAANVELGKLASHFRAVGDIPTHHAHGDVSVSIQYIDSARLDDIGMAPFEILPERLVEAKKETKTSRPDVNALKVLRREIRDGVMAAYRKVEPRIRDALRDRADMGHVAVQVTMDVRPVEIRLPDEESIL
;
A
#
# COMPACT_ATOMS: atom_id res chain seq x y z
N MET A 1 34.22 -31.55 -25.24
CA MET A 1 33.71 -30.22 -25.68
C MET A 1 33.69 -29.32 -24.46
N GLY A 2 34.59 -28.34 -24.40
CA GLY A 2 34.71 -27.48 -23.22
C GLY A 2 33.48 -26.59 -23.08
N LEU A 3 32.86 -26.63 -21.90
CA LEU A 3 31.91 -25.62 -21.44
C LEU A 3 32.67 -24.29 -21.35
N ARG A 4 32.79 -23.58 -22.48
CA ARG A 4 33.19 -22.17 -22.50
C ARG A 4 31.98 -21.39 -22.02
N THR A 5 31.83 -21.31 -20.70
CA THR A 5 31.02 -20.29 -20.05
C THR A 5 31.59 -18.94 -20.48
N ASN A 6 30.91 -18.28 -21.42
CA ASN A 6 31.33 -17.00 -21.94
C ASN A 6 31.17 -15.95 -20.83
N PRO A 7 32.26 -15.35 -20.30
CA PRO A 7 32.19 -14.44 -19.15
C PRO A 7 31.26 -13.25 -19.41
N ASP A 8 31.16 -12.77 -20.65
CA ASP A 8 30.25 -11.69 -21.04
C ASP A 8 28.78 -12.05 -20.83
N ARG A 9 28.39 -13.31 -21.09
CA ARG A 9 27.02 -13.79 -20.83
C ARG A 9 26.73 -13.95 -19.33
N ILE A 10 27.76 -14.18 -18.52
CA ILE A 10 27.62 -14.24 -17.06
C ILE A 10 27.42 -12.84 -16.51
N LEU A 11 28.19 -11.86 -17.00
CA LEU A 11 28.04 -10.45 -16.62
C LEU A 11 26.68 -9.88 -17.05
N ASP A 12 26.23 -10.13 -18.28
CA ASP A 12 24.90 -9.72 -18.75
C ASP A 12 23.76 -10.34 -17.92
N ASN A 13 23.91 -11.59 -17.48
CA ASN A 13 22.91 -12.25 -16.63
C ASN A 13 22.93 -11.71 -15.20
N ILE A 14 24.11 -11.41 -14.65
CA ILE A 14 24.26 -10.77 -13.34
C ILE A 14 23.66 -9.37 -13.37
N ASP A 15 23.93 -8.57 -14.40
CA ASP A 15 23.36 -7.23 -14.53
C ASP A 15 21.84 -7.27 -14.72
N ARG A 16 21.30 -8.20 -15.50
CA ARG A 16 19.84 -8.41 -15.61
C ARG A 16 19.20 -8.92 -14.33
N GLN A 17 19.90 -9.73 -13.54
CA GLN A 17 19.41 -10.16 -12.21
C GLN A 17 19.46 -8.99 -11.23
N ARG A 18 20.54 -8.22 -11.23
CA ARG A 18 20.72 -7.07 -10.36
C ARG A 18 19.70 -5.97 -10.65
N ILE A 19 19.42 -5.68 -11.92
CA ILE A 19 18.36 -4.75 -12.33
C ILE A 19 16.98 -5.27 -11.87
N ARG A 20 16.71 -6.58 -11.99
CA ARG A 20 15.45 -7.16 -11.50
C ARG A 20 15.33 -7.12 -9.98
N GLU A 21 16.42 -7.34 -9.26
CA GLU A 21 16.48 -7.25 -7.81
C GLU A 21 16.32 -5.80 -7.35
N GLU A 22 17.00 -4.85 -7.99
CA GLU A 22 16.86 -3.41 -7.74
C GLU A 22 15.45 -2.90 -8.06
N GLU A 23 14.82 -3.35 -9.14
CA GLU A 23 13.41 -3.05 -9.46
C GLU A 23 12.44 -3.66 -8.45
N ALA A 24 12.70 -4.90 -8.00
CA ALA A 24 11.89 -5.55 -6.96
C ALA A 24 12.04 -4.87 -5.59
N GLN A 25 13.26 -4.46 -5.23
CA GLN A 25 13.53 -3.68 -4.02
C GLN A 25 12.86 -2.30 -4.10
N ALA A 26 13.01 -1.61 -5.24
CA ALA A 26 12.37 -0.32 -5.47
C ALA A 26 10.84 -0.41 -5.47
N GLY A 27 10.26 -1.55 -5.86
CA GLY A 27 8.82 -1.81 -5.76
C GLY A 27 8.35 -2.08 -4.32
N GLN A 28 9.15 -2.76 -3.51
CA GLN A 28 8.83 -3.05 -2.10
C GLN A 28 8.95 -1.81 -1.20
N ASP A 29 9.93 -0.94 -1.44
CA ASP A 29 10.11 0.27 -0.61
C ASP A 29 9.09 1.38 -0.92
N ARG A 30 8.31 1.23 -2.00
CA ARG A 30 7.18 2.10 -2.40
C ARG A 30 5.84 1.72 -1.77
N GLN A 31 5.80 0.65 -0.97
CA GLN A 31 4.57 0.18 -0.34
C GLN A 31 4.72 0.05 1.17
N ALA A 32 3.67 0.43 1.89
CA ALA A 32 3.48 0.06 3.29
C ALA A 32 2.38 -1.00 3.36
N VAL A 33 2.71 -2.18 3.88
CA VAL A 33 1.81 -3.34 3.88
C VAL A 33 1.57 -3.82 5.31
N GLY A 34 0.31 -4.02 5.65
CA GLY A 34 -0.11 -4.66 6.89
C GLY A 34 -1.02 -5.83 6.59
N ARG A 35 -0.58 -7.04 6.93
CA ARG A 35 -1.36 -8.26 6.76
C ARG A 35 -1.69 -8.90 8.11
N GLU A 36 -2.93 -9.34 8.22
CA GLU A 36 -3.40 -10.17 9.33
C GLU A 36 -4.14 -11.39 8.81
N LEU A 37 -4.01 -12.48 9.58
CA LEU A 37 -4.79 -13.69 9.43
C LEU A 37 -5.55 -13.92 10.73
N GLU A 38 -6.87 -13.98 10.65
CA GLU A 38 -7.72 -14.39 11.76
C GLU A 38 -8.01 -15.88 11.63
N THR A 39 -7.69 -16.61 12.69
CA THR A 39 -7.90 -18.06 12.75
C THR A 39 -9.02 -18.45 13.70
N GLU A 40 -9.48 -17.51 14.53
CA GLU A 40 -10.61 -17.77 15.42
C GLU A 40 -11.91 -17.82 14.61
N ILE A 41 -12.49 -19.01 14.53
CA ILE A 41 -13.77 -19.27 13.87
C ILE A 41 -14.89 -18.64 14.70
N PRO A 42 -15.83 -17.88 14.09
CA PRO A 42 -16.92 -17.26 14.82
C PRO A 42 -17.90 -18.33 15.32
N ALA A 43 -18.59 -18.05 16.42
CA ALA A 43 -19.63 -18.94 16.93
C ALA A 43 -20.72 -19.18 15.87
N VAL A 44 -21.31 -20.38 15.86
CA VAL A 44 -22.30 -20.79 14.84
C VAL A 44 -23.57 -19.93 14.88
N ASP A 45 -23.91 -19.42 16.06
CA ASP A 45 -25.03 -18.53 16.35
C ASP A 45 -24.66 -17.04 16.29
N ALA A 46 -23.41 -16.70 15.93
CA ALA A 46 -22.96 -15.31 15.84
C ALA A 46 -23.82 -14.52 14.84
N THR A 47 -24.31 -13.37 15.30
CA THR A 47 -25.16 -12.50 14.49
C THR A 47 -24.37 -11.81 13.38
N THR A 48 -25.05 -11.40 12.30
CA THR A 48 -24.41 -10.66 11.20
C THR A 48 -23.62 -9.43 11.68
N PRO A 49 -24.13 -8.59 12.61
CA PRO A 49 -23.36 -7.47 13.14
C PRO A 49 -22.09 -7.88 13.89
N GLU A 50 -22.08 -8.99 14.63
CA GLU A 50 -20.90 -9.51 15.34
C GLU A 50 -19.83 -9.99 14.36
N ARG A 51 -20.24 -10.73 13.33
CA ARG A 51 -19.36 -11.19 12.25
C ARG A 51 -18.77 -10.01 11.47
N MET A 52 -19.58 -8.98 11.22
CA MET A 52 -19.12 -7.75 10.59
C MET A 52 -18.08 -7.00 11.45
N LYS A 53 -18.33 -6.93 12.77
CA LYS A 53 -17.39 -6.35 13.74
C LYS A 53 -16.08 -7.13 13.78
N ARG A 54 -16.12 -8.47 13.69
CA ARG A 54 -14.93 -9.33 13.59
C ARG A 54 -14.09 -8.93 12.37
N ILE A 55 -14.66 -8.90 11.17
CA ILE A 55 -13.92 -8.50 9.96
C ILE A 55 -13.33 -7.09 10.10
N PHE A 56 -14.10 -6.14 10.61
CA PHE A 56 -13.60 -4.79 10.84
C PHE A 56 -12.45 -4.74 11.86
N ALA A 57 -12.48 -5.59 12.88
CA ALA A 57 -11.38 -5.70 13.84
C ALA A 57 -10.09 -6.21 13.18
N ILE A 58 -10.19 -7.18 12.26
CA ILE A 58 -9.03 -7.65 11.47
C ILE A 58 -8.48 -6.50 10.61
N VAL A 59 -9.37 -5.77 9.92
CA VAL A 59 -8.99 -4.58 9.12
C VAL A 59 -8.25 -3.55 9.98
N LYS A 60 -8.72 -3.28 11.21
CA LYS A 60 -8.04 -2.35 12.13
C LYS A 60 -6.64 -2.83 12.51
N ARG A 61 -6.45 -4.12 12.77
CA ARG A 61 -5.13 -4.68 13.08
C ARG A 61 -4.19 -4.64 11.88
N SER A 62 -4.67 -4.99 10.69
CA SER A 62 -3.93 -4.83 9.43
C SER A 62 -3.56 -3.37 9.17
N TYR A 63 -4.48 -2.43 9.37
CA TYR A 63 -4.21 -1.00 9.32
C TYR A 63 -3.12 -0.58 10.31
N ALA A 64 -3.19 -1.03 11.57
CA ALA A 64 -2.19 -0.67 12.58
C ALA A 64 -0.79 -1.16 12.20
N LYS A 65 -0.68 -2.34 11.57
CA LYS A 65 0.58 -2.85 11.00
C LYS A 65 1.05 -1.98 9.83
N ALA A 66 0.18 -1.68 8.87
CA ALA A 66 0.53 -0.85 7.70
C ALA A 66 0.91 0.59 8.11
N ALA A 67 0.26 1.13 9.13
CA ALA A 67 0.50 2.48 9.66
C ALA A 67 1.67 2.55 10.66
N ALA A 68 2.30 1.42 10.99
CA ALA A 68 3.45 1.39 11.88
C ALA A 68 4.63 2.15 11.26
N ASN A 69 5.47 2.74 12.10
CA ASN A 69 6.66 3.49 11.63
C ASN A 69 7.62 2.62 10.81
N VAL A 70 7.67 1.32 11.07
CA VAL A 70 8.51 0.39 10.33
C VAL A 70 8.09 0.34 8.86
N GLU A 71 6.79 0.41 8.57
CA GLU A 71 6.25 0.36 7.21
C GLU A 71 6.17 1.77 6.59
N LEU A 72 5.45 2.70 7.22
CA LEU A 72 5.34 4.07 6.69
C LEU A 72 6.67 4.83 6.65
N GLY A 73 7.63 4.46 7.49
CA GLY A 73 8.97 5.05 7.48
C GLY A 73 9.72 4.80 6.18
N LYS A 74 9.52 3.63 5.55
CA LYS A 74 10.07 3.30 4.24
C LYS A 74 9.55 4.29 3.19
N LEU A 75 8.21 4.42 3.11
CA LEU A 75 7.55 5.39 2.23
C LEU A 75 8.03 6.83 2.48
N ALA A 76 8.07 7.26 3.73
CA ALA A 76 8.46 8.62 4.08
C ALA A 76 9.92 8.95 3.75
N SER A 77 10.81 7.96 3.72
CA SER A 77 12.19 8.17 3.27
C SER A 77 12.26 8.50 1.78
N HIS A 78 11.39 7.91 0.95
CA HIS A 78 11.27 8.22 -0.47
C HIS A 78 10.71 9.63 -0.73
N PHE A 79 9.89 10.15 0.17
CA PHE A 79 9.46 11.55 0.10
C PHE A 79 10.59 12.55 0.27
N ARG A 80 11.78 12.17 0.74
CA ARG A 80 12.95 13.05 0.66
C ARG A 80 13.32 13.27 -0.81
N ALA A 81 13.50 12.19 -1.58
CA ALA A 81 13.79 12.28 -3.01
C ALA A 81 12.69 13.00 -3.82
N VAL A 82 11.42 12.74 -3.51
CA VAL A 82 10.27 13.40 -4.19
C VAL A 82 10.08 14.85 -3.71
N GLY A 83 10.34 15.14 -2.43
CA GLY A 83 10.17 16.46 -1.83
C GLY A 83 11.36 17.41 -2.01
N ASP A 84 12.52 16.91 -2.44
CA ASP A 84 13.72 17.71 -2.72
C ASP A 84 13.64 18.43 -4.07
N ILE A 85 12.62 18.16 -4.90
CA ILE A 85 12.35 18.86 -6.15
C ILE A 85 11.10 19.75 -5.98
N PRO A 86 11.24 21.08 -6.01
CA PRO A 86 10.09 21.97 -6.05
C PRO A 86 9.22 21.60 -7.26
N THR A 87 7.89 21.48 -7.08
CA THR A 87 6.83 21.07 -8.06
C THR A 87 6.43 19.60 -8.14
N HIS A 88 7.03 18.68 -7.38
CA HIS A 88 6.62 17.28 -7.47
C HIS A 88 5.30 16.98 -6.72
N HIS A 89 4.35 16.45 -7.47
CA HIS A 89 3.12 15.84 -6.98
C HIS A 89 3.35 14.33 -6.82
N ALA A 90 2.68 13.70 -5.85
CA ALA A 90 2.67 12.24 -5.74
C ALA A 90 1.23 11.72 -5.76
N HIS A 91 1.00 10.63 -6.46
CA HIS A 91 -0.26 9.89 -6.44
C HIS A 91 -0.08 8.59 -5.68
N GLY A 92 -1.06 8.23 -4.89
CA GLY A 92 -1.06 6.95 -4.20
C GLY A 92 -2.44 6.35 -4.13
N ASP A 93 -2.48 5.12 -3.67
CA ASP A 93 -3.73 4.46 -3.36
C ASP A 93 -3.60 3.64 -2.09
N VAL A 94 -4.72 3.57 -1.36
CA VAL A 94 -4.89 2.71 -0.21
C VAL A 94 -5.85 1.61 -0.62
N SER A 95 -5.41 0.36 -0.51
CA SER A 95 -6.25 -0.81 -0.78
C SER A 95 -6.48 -1.65 0.48
N VAL A 96 -7.67 -2.24 0.54
CA VAL A 96 -8.09 -3.23 1.55
C VAL A 96 -8.52 -4.47 0.78
N SER A 97 -7.81 -5.58 0.98
CA SER A 97 -8.15 -6.90 0.43
C SER A 97 -8.58 -7.83 1.57
N ILE A 98 -9.72 -8.49 1.41
CA ILE A 98 -10.28 -9.46 2.35
C ILE A 98 -10.37 -10.80 1.64
N GLN A 99 -9.65 -11.80 2.17
CA GLN A 99 -9.57 -13.14 1.62
C GLN A 99 -10.29 -14.12 2.57
N TYR A 100 -11.19 -14.92 2.02
CA TYR A 100 -11.93 -15.95 2.76
C TYR A 100 -11.27 -17.30 2.49
N ILE A 101 -10.32 -17.67 3.35
CA ILE A 101 -9.36 -18.74 3.06
C ILE A 101 -10.01 -20.10 2.85
N ASP A 102 -11.06 -20.39 3.63
CA ASP A 102 -11.77 -21.68 3.56
C ASP A 102 -12.98 -21.65 2.61
N SER A 103 -13.14 -20.57 1.83
CA SER A 103 -14.23 -20.38 0.89
C SER A 103 -13.73 -20.35 -0.54
N ALA A 104 -14.53 -20.84 -1.49
CA ALA A 104 -14.25 -20.68 -2.92
C ALA A 104 -14.56 -19.26 -3.44
N ARG A 105 -15.01 -18.35 -2.56
CA ARG A 105 -15.33 -16.97 -2.91
C ARG A 105 -14.05 -16.20 -3.26
N LEU A 106 -14.15 -15.34 -4.28
CA LEU A 106 -13.09 -14.42 -4.64
C LEU A 106 -12.85 -13.37 -3.55
N ASP A 107 -11.63 -12.83 -3.53
CA ASP A 107 -11.22 -11.77 -2.63
C ASP A 107 -12.05 -10.50 -2.83
N ASP A 108 -12.43 -9.90 -1.71
CA ASP A 108 -13.14 -8.63 -1.68
C ASP A 108 -12.13 -7.48 -1.57
N ILE A 109 -11.90 -6.78 -2.69
CA ILE A 109 -10.88 -5.72 -2.80
C ILE A 109 -11.52 -4.35 -2.96
N GLY A 110 -11.15 -3.39 -2.10
CA GLY A 110 -11.51 -1.98 -2.21
C GLY A 110 -10.27 -1.10 -2.29
N MET A 111 -10.38 -0.01 -3.05
CA MET A 111 -9.29 0.94 -3.26
C MET A 111 -9.76 2.38 -3.11
N ALA A 112 -8.93 3.21 -2.50
CA ALA A 112 -9.12 4.64 -2.33
C ALA A 112 -7.87 5.38 -2.83
N PRO A 113 -7.93 6.01 -4.03
CA PRO A 113 -6.83 6.82 -4.52
C PRO A 113 -6.73 8.13 -3.71
N PHE A 114 -5.52 8.67 -3.62
CA PHE A 114 -5.23 9.96 -3.00
C PHE A 114 -4.09 10.68 -3.75
N GLU A 115 -3.99 11.98 -3.52
CA GLU A 115 -2.94 12.82 -4.07
C GLU A 115 -2.25 13.60 -2.96
N ILE A 116 -0.94 13.73 -3.06
CA ILE A 116 -0.11 14.53 -2.17
C ILE A 116 0.40 15.72 -2.98
N LEU A 117 -0.15 16.88 -2.65
CA LEU A 117 0.23 18.17 -3.24
C LEU A 117 1.32 18.85 -2.40
N PRO A 118 2.18 19.68 -3.00
CA PRO A 118 3.21 20.44 -2.27
C PRO A 118 2.68 21.26 -1.10
N GLU A 119 1.48 21.85 -1.21
CA GLU A 119 0.86 22.66 -0.15
C GLU A 119 0.63 21.85 1.12
N ARG A 120 0.33 20.55 1.00
CA ARG A 120 0.12 19.67 2.15
C ARG A 120 1.39 19.47 2.98
N LEU A 121 2.56 19.48 2.33
CA LEU A 121 3.84 19.41 3.04
C LEU A 121 4.15 20.73 3.76
N VAL A 122 3.76 21.86 3.18
CA VAL A 122 3.87 23.19 3.82
C VAL A 122 2.96 23.27 5.05
N GLU A 123 1.72 22.79 4.96
CA GLU A 123 0.80 22.68 6.09
C GLU A 123 1.35 21.75 7.18
N ALA A 124 1.83 20.57 6.78
CA ALA A 124 2.45 19.63 7.72
C ALA A 124 3.63 20.26 8.47
N LYS A 125 4.50 21.01 7.77
CA LYS A 125 5.61 21.76 8.38
C LYS A 125 5.15 22.78 9.42
N LYS A 126 4.06 23.51 9.15
CA LYS A 126 3.49 24.47 10.11
C LYS A 126 3.02 23.76 11.38
N GLU A 127 2.41 22.59 11.25
CA GLU A 127 1.86 21.86 12.39
C GLU A 127 2.91 21.08 13.18
N THR A 128 3.91 20.47 12.53
CA THR A 128 4.99 19.71 13.20
C THR A 128 6.07 20.61 13.77
N LYS A 129 6.16 21.86 13.30
CA LYS A 129 7.19 22.84 13.66
C LYS A 129 8.61 22.34 13.37
N THR A 130 8.79 21.46 12.38
CA THR A 130 10.11 20.95 11.97
C THR A 130 10.34 21.11 10.47
N SER A 131 11.58 21.42 10.09
CA SER A 131 12.03 21.42 8.70
C SER A 131 12.34 20.02 8.18
N ARG A 132 12.31 18.99 9.04
CA ARG A 132 12.62 17.61 8.68
C ARG A 132 11.58 17.03 7.69
N PRO A 133 11.98 16.70 6.44
CA PRO A 133 11.06 16.27 5.40
C PRO A 133 10.40 14.92 5.69
N ASP A 134 11.14 13.98 6.27
CA ASP A 134 10.65 12.65 6.69
C ASP A 134 9.51 12.74 7.71
N VAL A 135 9.65 13.61 8.71
CA VAL A 135 8.64 13.79 9.76
C VAL A 135 7.36 14.41 9.19
N ASN A 136 7.50 15.34 8.25
CA ASN A 136 6.37 15.98 7.58
C ASN A 136 5.65 15.00 6.64
N ALA A 137 6.39 14.22 5.87
CA ALA A 137 5.86 13.17 5.01
C ALA A 137 5.11 12.10 5.83
N LEU A 138 5.69 11.61 6.92
CA LEU A 138 5.01 10.66 7.82
C LEU A 138 3.67 11.17 8.31
N LYS A 139 3.58 12.47 8.61
CA LYS A 139 2.33 13.08 9.07
C LYS A 139 1.25 13.07 7.98
N VAL A 140 1.61 13.44 6.75
CA VAL A 140 0.70 13.38 5.61
C VAL A 140 0.28 11.93 5.35
N LEU A 141 1.23 11.00 5.28
CA LEU A 141 0.96 9.60 4.99
C LEU A 141 0.06 8.93 6.03
N ARG A 142 0.25 9.22 7.33
CA ARG A 142 -0.64 8.72 8.39
C ARG A 142 -2.08 9.20 8.26
N ARG A 143 -2.28 10.43 7.75
CA ARG A 143 -3.62 10.95 7.49
C ARG A 143 -4.24 10.21 6.29
N GLU A 144 -3.51 10.11 5.20
CA GLU A 144 -3.98 9.46 3.98
C GLU A 144 -4.29 7.97 4.18
N ILE A 145 -3.44 7.21 4.88
CA ILE A 145 -3.71 5.80 5.14
C ILE A 145 -4.95 5.60 6.04
N ARG A 146 -5.14 6.44 7.05
CA ARG A 146 -6.32 6.35 7.94
C ARG A 146 -7.61 6.64 7.16
N ASP A 147 -7.64 7.75 6.42
CA ASP A 147 -8.82 8.19 5.71
C ASP A 147 -9.09 7.25 4.50
N GLY A 148 -8.02 6.82 3.82
CA GLY A 148 -8.04 5.87 2.71
C GLY A 148 -8.52 4.47 3.09
N VAL A 149 -8.09 3.90 4.23
CA VAL A 149 -8.59 2.59 4.69
C VAL A 149 -10.09 2.65 4.96
N MET A 150 -10.57 3.72 5.59
CA MET A 150 -12.01 3.88 5.85
C MET A 150 -12.81 4.04 4.54
N ALA A 151 -12.29 4.80 3.58
CA ALA A 151 -12.91 4.95 2.27
C ALA A 151 -12.93 3.64 1.46
N ALA A 152 -11.80 2.92 1.44
CA ALA A 152 -11.69 1.62 0.79
C ALA A 152 -12.65 0.61 1.42
N TYR A 153 -12.65 0.49 2.76
CA TYR A 153 -13.53 -0.42 3.49
C TYR A 153 -15.02 -0.17 3.20
N ARG A 154 -15.46 1.10 3.18
CA ARG A 154 -16.85 1.46 2.83
C ARG A 154 -17.25 0.98 1.42
N LYS A 155 -16.33 0.95 0.46
CA LYS A 155 -16.58 0.41 -0.89
C LYS A 155 -16.68 -1.12 -0.90
N VAL A 156 -16.04 -1.80 0.05
CA VAL A 156 -16.08 -3.27 0.16
C VAL A 156 -17.26 -3.74 0.99
N GLU A 157 -17.73 -2.93 1.94
CA GLU A 157 -18.75 -3.30 2.93
C GLU A 157 -19.99 -4.03 2.35
N PRO A 158 -20.59 -3.60 1.21
CA PRO A 158 -21.72 -4.34 0.62
C PRO A 158 -21.36 -5.78 0.23
N ARG A 159 -20.17 -6.00 -0.35
CA ARG A 159 -19.69 -7.32 -0.74
C ARG A 159 -19.37 -8.20 0.46
N ILE A 160 -18.85 -7.60 1.54
CA ILE A 160 -18.65 -8.33 2.80
C ILE A 160 -19.98 -8.81 3.35
N ARG A 161 -21.04 -7.97 3.32
CA ARG A 161 -22.38 -8.39 3.75
C ARG A 161 -22.91 -9.55 2.92
N ASP A 162 -22.63 -9.58 1.62
CA ASP A 162 -22.99 -10.72 0.77
C ASP A 162 -22.16 -11.97 1.14
N ALA A 163 -20.86 -11.83 1.39
CA ALA A 163 -20.01 -12.92 1.88
C ALA A 163 -20.52 -13.52 3.20
N LEU A 164 -21.03 -12.67 4.10
CA LEU A 164 -21.63 -13.08 5.37
C LEU A 164 -22.92 -13.88 5.18
N ARG A 165 -23.73 -13.54 4.17
CA ARG A 165 -24.93 -14.31 3.80
C ARG A 165 -24.54 -15.69 3.27
N ASP A 166 -23.49 -15.75 2.45
CA ASP A 166 -22.94 -16.99 1.89
C ASP A 166 -22.11 -17.81 2.89
N ARG A 167 -21.98 -17.30 4.14
CA ARG A 167 -21.18 -17.93 5.21
C ARG A 167 -19.69 -18.08 4.87
N ALA A 168 -19.16 -17.26 3.98
CA ALA A 168 -17.76 -17.33 3.56
C ALA A 168 -16.76 -16.97 4.68
N ASP A 169 -17.15 -16.11 5.63
CA ASP A 169 -16.34 -15.72 6.79
C ASP A 169 -16.44 -16.70 7.98
N MET A 170 -17.17 -17.81 7.83
CA MET A 170 -17.26 -18.85 8.87
C MET A 170 -15.95 -19.64 9.04
N GLY A 171 -14.94 -19.38 8.22
CA GLY A 171 -13.59 -19.91 8.36
C GLY A 171 -12.56 -18.84 8.74
N HIS A 172 -11.32 -19.11 8.34
CA HIS A 172 -10.19 -18.21 8.44
C HIS A 172 -10.35 -17.04 7.46
N VAL A 173 -10.03 -15.84 7.93
CA VAL A 173 -10.12 -14.61 7.12
C VAL A 173 -8.79 -13.91 7.17
N ALA A 174 -8.19 -13.64 6.01
CA ALA A 174 -7.00 -12.81 5.90
C ALA A 174 -7.38 -11.42 5.41
N VAL A 175 -6.77 -10.39 5.98
CA VAL A 175 -6.93 -9.01 5.51
C VAL A 175 -5.57 -8.39 5.26
N GLN A 176 -5.41 -7.81 4.07
CA GLN A 176 -4.25 -7.02 3.72
C GLN A 176 -4.65 -5.57 3.47
N VAL A 177 -3.96 -4.66 4.15
CA VAL A 177 -4.00 -3.22 3.89
C VAL A 177 -2.69 -2.85 3.21
N THR A 178 -2.78 -2.19 2.06
CA THR A 178 -1.60 -1.69 1.34
C THR A 178 -1.77 -0.20 1.09
N MET A 179 -0.73 0.59 1.35
CA MET A 179 -0.60 1.96 0.86
C MET A 179 0.55 1.98 -0.14
N ASP A 180 0.29 2.40 -1.36
CA ASP A 180 1.29 2.59 -2.41
C ASP A 180 1.41 4.09 -2.72
N VAL A 181 2.63 4.56 -2.96
CA VAL A 181 2.91 5.95 -3.33
C VAL A 181 3.84 5.98 -4.52
N ARG A 182 3.43 6.72 -5.55
CA ARG A 182 4.16 6.90 -6.81
C ARG A 182 4.39 8.39 -7.07
N PRO A 183 5.61 8.80 -7.47
CA PRO A 183 5.83 10.14 -7.98
C PRO A 183 5.08 10.32 -9.29
N VAL A 184 4.62 11.54 -9.56
CA VAL A 184 4.10 11.90 -10.89
C VAL A 184 5.28 12.14 -11.81
N GLU A 185 5.40 11.33 -12.88
CA GLU A 185 6.37 11.59 -13.94
C GLU A 185 6.00 12.91 -14.64
N ILE A 186 6.87 13.92 -14.51
CA ILE A 186 6.80 15.11 -15.35
C ILE A 186 7.32 14.69 -16.73
N ARG A 187 6.41 14.48 -17.70
CA ARG A 187 6.82 14.50 -19.11
C ARG A 187 7.29 15.92 -19.41
N LEU A 188 8.61 16.11 -19.49
CA LEU A 188 9.16 17.30 -20.11
C LEU A 188 8.67 17.31 -21.56
N PRO A 189 8.18 18.45 -22.09
CA PRO A 189 7.84 18.53 -23.50
C PRO A 189 9.09 18.19 -24.32
N ASP A 190 8.95 17.27 -25.27
CA ASP A 190 10.02 16.89 -26.19
C ASP A 190 10.61 18.16 -26.82
N GLU A 191 11.94 18.32 -26.78
CA GLU A 191 12.67 19.41 -27.41
C GLU A 191 12.63 19.35 -28.97
N GLU A 192 11.54 18.85 -29.56
CA GLU A 192 11.34 18.76 -31.01
C GLU A 192 10.46 19.89 -31.57
N SER A 193 10.46 21.07 -30.94
CA SER A 193 9.72 22.24 -31.43
C SER A 193 10.59 23.50 -31.52
N ILE A 194 11.87 23.36 -31.85
CA ILE A 194 12.72 24.48 -32.27
C ILE A 194 13.49 24.09 -33.51
N LEU A 195 12.81 24.07 -34.66
CA LEU A 195 13.40 24.27 -35.99
C LEU A 195 12.40 24.98 -36.89
#